data_AF-A0A832J6D8-F1
#
_entry.id   AF-A0A832J6D8-F1
#
_cell.length_a   1.000
_cell.length_b   1.000
_cell.length_c   1.000
_cell.angle_alpha   90.00
_cell.angle_beta   90.00
_cell.angle_gamma   90.00
#
_symmetry.space_group_name_H-M   'P 1'
#
loop_
_entity.id
_entity.type
_entity.pdbx_description
1 polymer ?
#
loop_
_entity_poly.entity_id
_entity_poly.type
_entity_poly.pdbx_seq_one_letter_code
_entity_poly.pdbx_strand_id
1 'polypeptide(L)'
;MANEINNSAMTLPEAGLADLPAELRLLLQDQWQGFCAGSDELARLMLADERLALSLCRVWASSDFVAKACLRFPAMLQALVDEGHLQNECSPDYYKQHLSQLLVSASDDNQLGVVLRQFRRREMVRIAWRDIAGWTGLDETLRDLSALACACVDVSLAHLHQWQAAELGMPMGEQSGKPQSLVVLGMGKLGAGELNYSSDIDLIFAYPEEGQTQGARRHEQSNSEYFV
;
A
#
# COMPACT_ATOMS: atom_id res chain seq x y z
N MET A 1 -21.23 -3.85 -38.74
CA MET A 1 -21.29 -5.29 -38.35
C MET A 1 -20.00 -5.84 -37.76
N ALA A 2 -18.85 -5.14 -37.77
CA ALA A 2 -17.64 -5.60 -37.05
C ALA A 2 -17.56 -5.13 -35.57
N ASN A 3 -18.37 -4.14 -35.17
CA ASN A 3 -18.37 -3.56 -33.81
C ASN A 3 -19.27 -4.29 -32.80
N GLU A 4 -20.19 -5.16 -33.23
CA GLU A 4 -21.13 -5.83 -32.30
C GLU A 4 -20.54 -7.12 -31.71
N ILE A 5 -19.64 -7.79 -32.43
CA ILE A 5 -19.01 -9.04 -31.98
C ILE A 5 -17.94 -8.77 -30.90
N ASN A 6 -17.28 -7.60 -30.94
CA ASN A 6 -16.24 -7.25 -29.97
C ASN A 6 -16.81 -6.72 -28.63
N ASN A 7 -18.07 -6.26 -28.62
CA ASN A 7 -18.69 -5.67 -27.42
C ASN A 7 -19.24 -6.73 -26.45
N SER A 8 -19.52 -7.94 -26.93
CA SER A 8 -19.99 -9.07 -26.09
C SER A 8 -18.87 -9.73 -25.27
N ALA A 9 -17.59 -9.52 -25.64
CA ALA A 9 -16.45 -10.09 -24.93
C ALA A 9 -16.02 -9.28 -23.69
N MET A 10 -16.51 -8.03 -23.58
CA MET A 10 -16.15 -7.09 -22.51
C MET A 10 -17.32 -6.83 -21.57
N THR A 11 -18.30 -7.72 -21.52
CA THR A 11 -19.50 -7.54 -20.69
C THR A 11 -19.28 -8.16 -19.31
N LEU A 12 -19.68 -7.44 -18.26
CA LEU A 12 -19.64 -7.95 -16.89
C LEU A 12 -20.61 -9.13 -16.72
N PRO A 13 -20.27 -10.14 -15.88
CA PRO A 13 -21.12 -11.30 -15.67
C PRO A 13 -22.46 -10.90 -15.06
N GLU A 14 -23.58 -11.38 -15.62
CA GLU A 14 -24.93 -11.08 -15.13
C GLU A 14 -25.11 -11.48 -13.66
N ALA A 15 -24.50 -12.60 -13.25
CA ALA A 15 -24.52 -13.06 -11.85
C ALA A 15 -23.92 -12.03 -10.88
N GLY A 16 -22.91 -11.26 -11.29
CA GLY A 16 -22.32 -10.19 -10.47
C GLY A 16 -23.17 -8.91 -10.43
N LEU A 17 -24.13 -8.78 -11.36
CA LEU A 17 -25.01 -7.62 -11.46
C LEU A 17 -26.40 -7.86 -10.84
N ALA A 18 -26.82 -9.13 -10.72
CA ALA A 18 -28.18 -9.50 -10.37
C ALA A 18 -28.67 -8.89 -9.04
N ASP A 19 -27.77 -8.83 -8.04
CA ASP A 19 -28.09 -8.34 -6.69
C ASP A 19 -27.88 -6.82 -6.54
N LEU A 20 -27.44 -6.12 -7.59
CA LEU A 20 -27.14 -4.69 -7.53
C LEU A 20 -28.37 -3.82 -7.89
N PRO A 21 -28.66 -2.76 -7.10
CA PRO A 21 -29.59 -1.71 -7.49
C PRO A 21 -29.31 -1.16 -8.88
N ALA A 22 -30.35 -0.68 -9.58
CA ALA A 22 -30.23 -0.21 -10.96
C ALA A 22 -29.19 0.93 -11.11
N GLU A 23 -29.13 1.82 -10.13
CA GLU A 23 -28.20 2.95 -10.09
C GLU A 23 -26.75 2.49 -10.00
N LEU A 24 -26.47 1.49 -9.15
CA LEU A 24 -25.12 0.92 -9.02
C LEU A 24 -24.71 0.11 -10.25
N ARG A 25 -25.67 -0.58 -10.91
CA ARG A 25 -25.39 -1.26 -12.18
C ARG A 25 -24.98 -0.27 -13.27
N LEU A 26 -25.68 0.85 -13.41
CA LEU A 26 -25.35 1.87 -14.39
C LEU A 26 -23.97 2.50 -14.12
N LEU A 27 -23.69 2.84 -12.85
CA LEU A 27 -22.39 3.37 -12.45
C LEU A 27 -21.25 2.39 -12.75
N LEU A 28 -21.42 1.13 -12.37
CA LEU A 28 -20.43 0.07 -12.60
C LEU A 28 -20.18 -0.16 -14.10
N GLN A 29 -21.24 -0.15 -14.91
CA GLN A 29 -21.14 -0.30 -16.37
C GLN A 29 -20.37 0.86 -17.00
N ASP A 30 -20.64 2.10 -16.59
CA ASP A 30 -19.92 3.28 -17.08
C ASP A 30 -18.42 3.23 -16.70
N GLN A 31 -18.13 2.94 -15.43
CA GLN A 31 -16.76 2.75 -14.96
C GLN A 31 -16.03 1.63 -15.72
N TRP A 32 -16.68 0.49 -15.92
CA TRP A 32 -16.11 -0.64 -16.65
C TRP A 32 -15.85 -0.32 -18.12
N GLN A 33 -16.76 0.36 -18.79
CA GLN A 33 -16.56 0.79 -20.18
C GLN A 33 -15.37 1.77 -20.29
N GLY A 34 -15.28 2.73 -19.38
CA GLY A 34 -14.14 3.64 -19.29
C GLY A 34 -12.80 2.92 -19.08
N PHE A 35 -12.79 1.90 -18.22
CA PHE A 35 -11.63 1.04 -18.00
C PHE A 35 -11.23 0.26 -19.25
N CYS A 36 -12.18 -0.40 -19.91
CA CYS A 36 -11.93 -1.20 -21.11
C CYS A 36 -11.32 -0.36 -22.24
N ALA A 37 -11.73 0.90 -22.39
CA ALA A 37 -11.20 1.80 -23.42
C ALA A 37 -9.69 2.06 -23.30
N GLY A 38 -9.13 1.96 -22.08
CA GLY A 38 -7.70 2.18 -21.81
C GLY A 38 -6.92 0.92 -21.40
N SER A 39 -7.59 -0.22 -21.21
CA SER A 39 -6.99 -1.42 -20.59
C SER A 39 -7.64 -2.73 -21.08
N ASP A 40 -7.85 -2.86 -22.39
CA ASP A 40 -8.53 -4.01 -23.04
C ASP A 40 -7.93 -5.38 -22.65
N GLU A 41 -6.60 -5.52 -22.68
CA GLU A 41 -5.94 -6.79 -22.35
C GLU A 41 -6.16 -7.21 -20.88
N LEU A 42 -5.95 -6.27 -19.95
CA LEU A 42 -6.23 -6.49 -18.52
C LEU A 42 -7.70 -6.84 -18.29
N ALA A 43 -8.60 -6.10 -18.91
CA ALA A 43 -10.03 -6.30 -18.73
C ALA A 43 -10.47 -7.69 -19.23
N ARG A 44 -9.92 -8.18 -20.35
CA ARG A 44 -10.13 -9.57 -20.80
C ARG A 44 -9.59 -10.59 -19.82
N LEU A 45 -8.39 -10.37 -19.29
CA LEU A 45 -7.78 -11.27 -18.32
C LEU A 45 -8.60 -11.36 -17.03
N MET A 46 -9.14 -10.24 -16.56
CA MET A 46 -10.03 -10.21 -15.40
C MET A 46 -11.38 -10.89 -15.66
N LEU A 47 -11.94 -10.77 -16.88
CA LEU A 47 -13.18 -11.46 -17.25
C LEU A 47 -12.99 -12.96 -17.50
N ALA A 48 -11.79 -13.40 -17.87
CA ALA A 48 -11.48 -14.81 -18.08
C ALA A 48 -11.46 -15.62 -16.77
N ASP A 49 -11.24 -14.97 -15.63
CA ASP A 49 -11.34 -15.56 -14.30
C ASP A 49 -12.69 -15.17 -13.68
N GLU A 50 -13.61 -16.13 -13.59
CA GLU A 50 -14.96 -15.93 -13.05
C GLU A 50 -14.93 -15.38 -11.62
N ARG A 51 -13.99 -15.84 -10.77
CA ARG A 51 -13.87 -15.37 -9.39
C ARG A 51 -13.45 -13.90 -9.36
N LEU A 52 -12.50 -13.49 -10.20
CA LEU A 52 -12.10 -12.09 -10.33
C LEU A 52 -13.24 -11.23 -10.89
N ALA A 53 -13.91 -11.68 -11.96
CA ALA A 53 -14.98 -10.94 -12.61
C ALA A 53 -16.17 -10.66 -11.67
N LEU A 54 -16.60 -11.67 -10.90
CA LEU A 54 -17.64 -11.52 -9.88
C LEU A 54 -17.19 -10.59 -8.75
N SER A 55 -15.94 -10.72 -8.29
CA SER A 55 -15.40 -9.83 -7.26
C SER A 55 -15.32 -8.38 -7.72
N LEU A 56 -14.94 -8.13 -8.98
CA LEU A 56 -14.88 -6.78 -9.54
C LEU A 56 -16.25 -6.10 -9.48
N CYS A 57 -17.32 -6.81 -9.86
CA CYS A 57 -18.67 -6.25 -9.81
C CYS A 57 -19.03 -5.80 -8.39
N ARG A 58 -18.75 -6.65 -7.40
CA ARG A 58 -19.02 -6.35 -5.99
C ARG A 58 -18.14 -5.22 -5.46
N VAL A 59 -16.85 -5.28 -5.73
CA VAL A 59 -15.85 -4.34 -5.18
C VAL A 59 -16.04 -2.94 -5.75
N TRP A 60 -16.19 -2.80 -7.07
CA TRP A 60 -16.34 -1.49 -7.71
C TRP A 60 -17.70 -0.86 -7.43
N ALA A 61 -18.76 -1.67 -7.30
CA ALA A 61 -20.07 -1.17 -6.87
C ALA A 61 -20.08 -0.71 -5.40
N SER A 62 -19.23 -1.29 -4.54
CA SER A 62 -19.23 -1.03 -3.09
C SER A 62 -18.19 -0.01 -2.64
N SER A 63 -17.11 0.20 -3.41
CA SER A 63 -16.00 1.08 -3.03
C SER A 63 -15.56 2.00 -4.15
N ASP A 64 -16.01 3.25 -4.05
CA ASP A 64 -15.59 4.35 -4.91
C ASP A 64 -14.07 4.59 -4.85
N PHE A 65 -13.45 4.39 -3.67
CA PHE A 65 -12.01 4.45 -3.51
C PHE A 65 -11.28 3.44 -4.41
N VAL A 66 -11.70 2.17 -4.37
CA VAL A 66 -11.06 1.11 -5.17
C VAL A 66 -11.32 1.33 -6.65
N ALA A 67 -12.57 1.58 -7.06
CA ALA A 67 -12.92 1.82 -8.45
C ALA A 67 -12.11 2.98 -9.04
N LYS A 68 -12.07 4.14 -8.37
CA LYS A 68 -11.30 5.31 -8.83
C LYS A 68 -9.80 5.05 -8.85
N ALA A 69 -9.25 4.33 -7.88
CA ALA A 69 -7.83 3.99 -7.85
C ALA A 69 -7.45 3.10 -9.04
N CYS A 70 -8.26 2.08 -9.35
CA CYS A 70 -8.04 1.18 -10.49
C CYS A 70 -8.17 1.90 -11.83
N LEU A 71 -9.19 2.76 -11.99
CA LEU A 71 -9.38 3.58 -13.19
C LEU A 71 -8.23 4.56 -13.42
N ARG A 72 -7.74 5.18 -12.36
CA ARG A 72 -6.65 6.17 -12.45
C ARG A 72 -5.27 5.52 -12.61
N PHE A 73 -5.08 4.32 -12.07
CA PHE A 73 -3.80 3.62 -12.07
C PHE A 73 -3.96 2.17 -12.56
N PRO A 74 -4.30 1.94 -13.85
CA PRO A 74 -4.56 0.59 -14.37
C PRO A 74 -3.33 -0.33 -14.29
N ALA A 75 -2.12 0.21 -14.45
CA ALA A 75 -0.87 -0.56 -14.30
C ALA A 75 -0.68 -1.14 -12.87
N MET A 76 -1.20 -0.46 -11.84
CA MET A 76 -1.19 -0.98 -10.47
C MET A 76 -2.12 -2.18 -10.32
N LEU A 77 -3.31 -2.11 -10.96
CA LEU A 77 -4.25 -3.24 -10.98
C LEU A 77 -3.68 -4.41 -11.78
N GLN A 78 -3.06 -4.16 -12.94
CA GLN A 78 -2.37 -5.18 -13.73
C GLN A 78 -1.37 -5.96 -12.87
N ALA A 79 -0.47 -5.25 -12.18
CA ALA A 79 0.53 -5.88 -11.32
C ALA A 79 -0.10 -6.73 -10.20
N LEU A 80 -1.17 -6.24 -9.56
CA LEU A 80 -1.89 -7.00 -8.53
C LEU A 80 -2.54 -8.29 -9.07
N VAL A 81 -3.00 -8.27 -10.33
CA VAL A 81 -3.59 -9.43 -10.99
C VAL A 81 -2.51 -10.42 -11.43
N ASP A 82 -1.44 -9.96 -12.08
CA ASP A 82 -0.33 -10.79 -12.57
C ASP A 82 0.38 -11.52 -11.42
N GLU A 83 0.57 -10.83 -10.30
CA GLU A 83 1.19 -11.40 -9.10
C GLU A 83 0.21 -12.29 -8.30
N GLY A 84 -1.07 -12.33 -8.67
CA GLY A 84 -2.11 -13.06 -7.94
C GLY A 84 -2.42 -12.50 -6.54
N HIS A 85 -1.93 -11.30 -6.22
CA HIS A 85 -2.03 -10.69 -4.90
C HIS A 85 -3.45 -10.23 -4.52
N LEU A 86 -4.35 -10.07 -5.49
CA LEU A 86 -5.77 -9.87 -5.19
C LEU A 86 -6.37 -11.11 -4.51
N GLN A 87 -6.03 -12.30 -5.00
CA GLN A 87 -6.72 -13.55 -4.59
C GLN A 87 -6.00 -14.28 -3.46
N ASN A 88 -4.70 -14.07 -3.31
CA ASN A 88 -3.86 -14.79 -2.35
C ASN A 88 -3.50 -13.96 -1.12
N GLU A 89 -3.34 -14.65 0.00
CA GLU A 89 -2.77 -14.08 1.22
C GLU A 89 -1.30 -13.72 1.00
N CYS A 90 -0.84 -12.67 1.66
CA CYS A 90 0.56 -12.29 1.67
C CYS A 90 1.29 -12.97 2.83
N SER A 91 2.58 -13.23 2.67
CA SER A 91 3.41 -13.71 3.78
C SER A 91 3.53 -12.63 4.87
N PRO A 92 3.81 -12.99 6.14
CA PRO A 92 3.93 -12.03 7.23
C PRO A 92 4.93 -10.88 6.98
N ASP A 93 6.02 -11.15 6.24
CA ASP A 93 7.06 -10.17 5.94
C ASP A 93 6.89 -9.47 4.58
N TYR A 94 5.82 -9.78 3.85
CA TYR A 94 5.57 -9.31 2.50
C TYR A 94 5.75 -7.80 2.37
N TYR A 95 5.07 -7.02 3.22
CA TYR A 95 5.08 -5.57 3.12
C TYR A 95 6.47 -4.98 3.30
N LYS A 96 7.23 -5.48 4.27
CA LYS A 96 8.59 -5.02 4.55
C LYS A 96 9.52 -5.35 3.38
N GLN A 97 9.47 -6.59 2.88
CA GLN A 97 10.32 -7.03 1.78
C GLN A 97 10.02 -6.27 0.49
N HIS A 98 8.73 -6.15 0.13
CA HIS A 98 8.32 -5.48 -1.11
C HIS A 98 8.65 -3.99 -1.05
N LEU A 99 8.33 -3.30 0.06
CA LEU A 99 8.63 -1.88 0.18
C LEU A 99 10.16 -1.62 0.19
N SER A 100 10.94 -2.46 0.85
CA SER A 100 12.40 -2.34 0.86
C SER A 100 12.97 -2.40 -0.55
N GLN A 101 12.49 -3.31 -1.40
CA GLN A 101 12.92 -3.43 -2.79
C GLN A 101 12.57 -2.18 -3.61
N LEU A 102 11.38 -1.61 -3.43
CA LEU A 102 10.97 -0.41 -4.14
C LEU A 102 11.81 0.82 -3.74
N LEU A 103 12.16 0.93 -2.47
CA LEU A 103 12.91 2.07 -1.92
C LEU A 103 14.40 2.06 -2.24
N VAL A 104 14.98 0.94 -2.71
CA VAL A 104 16.37 0.91 -3.21
C VAL A 104 16.62 1.99 -4.27
N SER A 105 15.61 2.28 -5.09
CA SER A 105 15.71 3.25 -6.19
C SER A 105 15.49 4.70 -5.76
N ALA A 106 14.92 4.94 -4.58
CA ALA A 106 14.69 6.29 -4.08
C ALA A 106 16.02 6.90 -3.64
N SER A 107 16.35 8.08 -4.17
CA SER A 107 17.60 8.81 -3.85
C SER A 107 17.40 10.10 -3.05
N ASP A 108 16.15 10.54 -2.88
CA ASP A 108 15.79 11.76 -2.16
C ASP A 108 14.40 11.67 -1.53
N ASP A 109 14.08 12.62 -0.64
CA ASP A 109 12.82 12.68 0.10
C ASP A 109 11.58 12.73 -0.81
N ASN A 110 11.68 13.38 -1.97
CA ASN A 110 10.55 13.48 -2.90
C ASN A 110 10.24 12.11 -3.50
N GLN A 111 11.27 11.39 -3.96
CA GLN A 111 11.13 10.05 -4.50
C GLN A 111 10.64 9.07 -3.43
N LEU A 112 11.21 9.11 -2.23
CA LEU A 112 10.77 8.32 -1.08
C LEU A 112 9.27 8.53 -0.83
N GLY A 113 8.82 9.78 -0.74
CA GLY A 113 7.42 10.11 -0.54
C GLY A 113 6.52 9.62 -1.68
N VAL A 114 6.98 9.68 -2.93
CA VAL A 114 6.23 9.17 -4.09
C VAL A 114 6.05 7.65 -4.00
N VAL A 115 7.14 6.91 -3.73
CA VAL A 115 7.10 5.44 -3.61
C VAL A 115 6.18 5.02 -2.47
N LEU A 116 6.29 5.63 -1.28
CA LEU A 116 5.44 5.33 -0.13
C LEU A 116 3.94 5.55 -0.45
N ARG A 117 3.60 6.65 -1.13
CA ARG A 117 2.21 6.93 -1.53
C ARG A 117 1.68 5.95 -2.58
N GLN A 118 2.52 5.50 -3.51
CA GLN A 118 2.14 4.49 -4.51
C GLN A 118 1.96 3.13 -3.85
N PHE A 119 2.90 2.71 -3.00
CA PHE A 119 2.84 1.46 -2.25
C PHE A 119 1.60 1.41 -1.34
N ARG A 120 1.36 2.44 -0.53
CA ARG A 120 0.16 2.52 0.31
C ARG A 120 -1.12 2.40 -0.51
N ARG A 121 -1.22 3.08 -1.65
CA ARG A 121 -2.42 3.00 -2.50
C ARG A 121 -2.64 1.58 -3.03
N ARG A 122 -1.57 0.95 -3.54
CA ARG A 122 -1.60 -0.41 -4.05
C ARG A 122 -2.09 -1.40 -3.00
N GLU A 123 -1.49 -1.35 -1.81
CA GLU A 123 -1.85 -2.27 -0.74
C GLU A 123 -3.22 -1.98 -0.15
N MET A 124 -3.62 -0.71 -0.02
CA MET A 124 -4.99 -0.40 0.39
C MET A 124 -6.03 -0.92 -0.61
N VAL A 125 -5.75 -0.86 -1.91
CA VAL A 125 -6.62 -1.46 -2.93
C VAL A 125 -6.67 -2.98 -2.77
N ARG A 126 -5.51 -3.64 -2.60
CA ARG A 126 -5.45 -5.10 -2.39
C ARG A 126 -6.27 -5.54 -1.18
N ILE A 127 -6.06 -4.90 -0.03
CA ILE A 127 -6.73 -5.23 1.23
C ILE A 127 -8.24 -4.95 1.11
N ALA A 128 -8.63 -3.78 0.61
CA ALA A 128 -10.05 -3.44 0.41
C ALA A 128 -10.75 -4.37 -0.59
N TRP A 129 -10.07 -4.78 -1.65
CA TRP A 129 -10.61 -5.73 -2.61
C TRP A 129 -10.95 -7.06 -1.93
N ARG A 130 -10.00 -7.62 -1.18
CA ARG A 130 -10.14 -8.89 -0.48
C ARG A 130 -11.25 -8.85 0.57
N ASP A 131 -11.30 -7.79 1.36
CA ASP A 131 -12.33 -7.54 2.38
C ASP A 131 -13.74 -7.50 1.76
N ILE A 132 -13.93 -6.65 0.76
CA ILE A 132 -15.24 -6.47 0.11
C ILE A 132 -15.63 -7.71 -0.70
N ALA A 133 -14.68 -8.42 -1.32
CA ALA A 133 -14.93 -9.69 -1.99
C ALA A 133 -15.33 -10.80 -1.00
N GLY A 134 -15.12 -10.62 0.31
CA GLY A 134 -15.39 -11.60 1.35
C GLY A 134 -14.37 -12.73 1.38
N TRP A 135 -13.15 -12.47 0.91
CA TRP A 135 -12.06 -13.46 0.92
C TRP A 135 -11.25 -13.45 2.21
N THR A 136 -11.42 -12.40 3.03
CA THR A 136 -10.72 -12.23 4.30
C THR A 136 -11.71 -11.91 5.42
N GLY A 137 -11.37 -12.31 6.63
CA GLY A 137 -12.12 -11.94 7.84
C GLY A 137 -11.67 -10.57 8.38
N LEU A 138 -12.48 -9.98 9.27
CA LEU A 138 -12.17 -8.69 9.90
C LEU A 138 -10.78 -8.68 10.56
N ASP A 139 -10.45 -9.72 11.32
CA ASP A 139 -9.17 -9.81 12.04
C ASP A 139 -7.96 -9.82 11.08
N GLU A 140 -8.09 -10.47 9.93
CA GLU A 140 -7.06 -10.47 8.89
C GLU A 140 -6.93 -9.09 8.25
N THR A 141 -8.05 -8.47 7.89
CA THR A 141 -8.08 -7.11 7.32
C THR A 141 -7.42 -6.10 8.26
N LEU A 142 -7.75 -6.12 9.56
CA LEU A 142 -7.15 -5.22 10.55
C LEU A 142 -5.65 -5.48 10.74
N ARG A 143 -5.23 -6.74 10.71
CA ARG A 143 -3.82 -7.12 10.79
C ARG A 143 -3.04 -6.66 9.56
N ASP A 144 -3.58 -6.83 8.37
CA ASP A 144 -2.96 -6.39 7.11
C ASP A 144 -2.80 -4.86 7.08
N LEU A 145 -3.80 -4.11 7.57
CA LEU A 145 -3.72 -2.65 7.68
C LEU A 145 -2.63 -2.21 8.68
N SER A 146 -2.57 -2.85 9.84
CA SER A 146 -1.52 -2.60 10.84
C SER A 146 -0.13 -2.96 10.31
N ALA A 147 0.01 -4.11 9.64
CA ALA A 147 1.27 -4.58 9.08
C ALA A 147 1.77 -3.66 7.97
N LEU A 148 0.88 -3.17 7.10
CA LEU A 148 1.18 -2.17 6.09
C LEU A 148 1.73 -0.88 6.72
N ALA A 149 1.05 -0.36 7.75
CA ALA A 149 1.48 0.84 8.46
C ALA A 149 2.86 0.66 9.13
N CYS A 150 3.06 -0.43 9.86
CA CYS A 150 4.34 -0.77 10.48
C CYS A 150 5.46 -0.88 9.44
N ALA A 151 5.22 -1.56 8.31
CA ALA A 151 6.21 -1.67 7.24
C ALA A 151 6.57 -0.30 6.63
N CYS A 152 5.60 0.58 6.45
CA CYS A 152 5.86 1.93 5.93
C CYS A 152 6.76 2.73 6.90
N VAL A 153 6.49 2.65 8.20
CA VAL A 153 7.30 3.32 9.23
C VAL A 153 8.70 2.71 9.31
N ASP A 154 8.79 1.38 9.49
CA ASP A 154 10.07 0.69 9.70
C ASP A 154 11.03 0.90 8.52
N VAL A 155 10.55 0.69 7.29
CA VAL A 155 11.40 0.75 6.10
C VAL A 155 11.78 2.20 5.78
N SER A 156 10.85 3.15 5.93
CA SER A 156 11.18 4.57 5.71
C SER A 156 12.18 5.08 6.73
N LEU A 157 12.03 4.71 8.01
CA LEU A 157 12.98 5.08 9.06
C LEU A 157 14.37 4.52 8.79
N ALA A 158 14.47 3.25 8.39
CA ALA A 158 15.75 2.64 8.07
C ALA A 158 16.46 3.37 6.91
N HIS A 159 15.71 3.77 5.89
CA HIS A 159 16.23 4.50 4.72
C HIS A 159 16.70 5.92 5.09
N LEU A 160 15.88 6.66 5.84
CA LEU A 160 16.20 8.00 6.32
C LEU A 160 17.41 7.99 7.25
N HIS A 161 17.48 7.03 8.18
CA HIS A 161 18.62 6.87 9.07
C HIS A 161 19.92 6.62 8.29
N GLN A 162 19.88 5.80 7.23
CA GLN A 162 21.06 5.57 6.38
C GLN A 162 21.52 6.86 5.68
N TRP A 163 20.60 7.63 5.09
CA TRP A 163 20.93 8.89 4.43
C TRP A 163 21.50 9.91 5.40
N GLN A 164 20.82 10.07 6.53
CA GLN A 164 21.22 11.03 7.55
C GLN A 164 22.57 10.66 8.18
N ALA A 165 22.82 9.37 8.45
CA ALA A 165 24.11 8.91 8.94
C ALA A 165 25.24 9.10 7.91
N ALA A 166 24.95 8.97 6.61
CA ALA A 166 25.93 9.21 5.55
C ALA A 166 26.31 10.70 5.42
N GLU A 167 25.42 11.62 5.77
CA GLU A 167 25.68 13.07 5.75
C GLU A 167 26.27 13.58 7.07
N LEU A 168 25.66 13.23 8.20
CA LEU A 168 25.88 13.80 9.53
C LEU A 168 26.71 12.91 10.45
N GLY A 169 27.10 11.70 10.02
CA GLY A 169 27.79 10.72 10.85
C GLY A 169 26.84 9.82 11.63
N MET A 170 27.37 8.73 12.18
CA MET A 170 26.60 7.76 12.98
C MET A 170 26.37 8.34 14.39
N PRO A 171 25.12 8.45 14.89
CA PRO A 171 24.86 8.87 16.26
C PRO A 171 25.37 7.81 17.23
N MET A 172 26.23 8.21 18.17
CA MET A 172 26.81 7.32 19.17
C MET A 172 26.36 7.74 20.56
N GLY A 173 26.09 6.74 21.41
CA GLY A 173 25.67 6.98 22.79
C GLY A 173 26.86 7.30 23.69
N GLU A 174 26.72 8.32 24.55
CA GLU A 174 27.80 8.80 25.42
C GLU A 174 28.21 7.75 26.47
N GLN A 175 27.25 7.03 27.04
CA GLN A 175 27.50 6.05 28.10
C GLN A 175 27.88 4.69 27.54
N SER A 176 27.18 4.25 26.50
CA SER A 176 27.34 2.92 25.92
C SER A 176 28.46 2.84 24.87
N GLY A 177 28.80 3.96 24.22
CA GLY A 177 29.68 3.98 23.06
C GLY A 177 29.13 3.21 21.85
N LYS A 178 27.81 2.96 21.80
CA LYS A 178 27.14 2.18 20.73
C LYS A 178 26.36 3.08 19.77
N PRO A 179 26.15 2.64 18.51
CA PRO A 179 25.24 3.32 17.60
C PRO A 179 23.84 3.45 18.20
N GLN A 180 23.27 4.63 18.09
CA GLN A 180 21.90 4.92 18.49
C GLN A 180 20.97 4.85 17.28
N SER A 181 19.69 4.64 17.52
CA SER A 181 18.67 4.65 16.49
C SER A 181 17.37 5.19 17.08
N LEU A 182 16.57 5.83 16.22
CA LEU A 182 15.25 6.27 16.62
C LEU A 182 14.37 5.05 16.92
N VAL A 183 13.69 5.10 18.05
CA VAL A 183 12.67 4.16 18.47
C VAL A 183 11.31 4.79 18.18
N VAL A 184 10.46 4.05 17.46
CA VAL A 184 9.09 4.47 17.16
C VAL A 184 8.12 3.59 17.93
N LEU A 185 7.29 4.23 18.75
CA LEU A 185 6.22 3.56 19.49
C LEU A 185 4.89 3.87 18.81
N GLY A 186 4.27 2.84 18.24
CA GLY A 186 2.90 2.91 17.73
C GLY A 186 1.90 2.91 18.88
N MET A 187 1.09 3.95 18.98
CA MET A 187 0.07 4.11 20.00
C MET A 187 -1.31 3.76 19.45
N GLY A 188 -2.32 3.72 20.33
CA GLY A 188 -3.71 3.50 19.95
C GLY A 188 -3.92 2.19 19.17
N LYS A 189 -4.67 2.27 18.07
CA LYS A 189 -5.02 1.10 17.24
C LYS A 189 -3.82 0.47 16.55
N LEU A 190 -2.83 1.27 16.16
CA LEU A 190 -1.60 0.74 15.59
C LEU A 190 -0.85 -0.10 16.64
N GLY A 191 -0.72 0.42 17.86
CA GLY A 191 -0.10 -0.29 18.98
C GLY A 191 -0.83 -1.57 19.39
N ALA A 192 -2.16 -1.59 19.22
CA ALA A 192 -3.00 -2.77 19.46
C ALA A 192 -3.09 -3.73 18.27
N GLY A 193 -2.53 -3.38 17.11
CA GLY A 193 -2.57 -4.23 15.90
C GLY A 193 -3.92 -4.27 15.18
N GLU A 194 -4.82 -3.31 15.47
CA GLU A 194 -6.21 -3.28 15.02
C GLU A 194 -6.53 -2.00 14.19
N LEU A 195 -5.60 -1.58 13.34
CA LEU A 195 -5.77 -0.40 12.50
C LEU A 195 -6.93 -0.57 11.50
N ASN A 196 -7.73 0.48 11.32
CA ASN A 196 -8.81 0.51 10.33
C ASN A 196 -8.48 1.44 9.14
N TYR A 197 -9.27 1.39 8.05
CA TYR A 197 -8.99 2.13 6.81
C TYR A 197 -8.87 3.65 6.97
N SER A 198 -9.57 4.23 7.94
CA SER A 198 -9.67 5.67 8.17
C SER A 198 -8.86 6.14 9.37
N SER A 199 -8.10 5.26 10.00
CA SER A 199 -7.38 5.57 11.22
C SER A 199 -6.08 6.28 10.94
N ASP A 200 -5.86 7.36 11.68
CA ASP A 200 -4.53 7.94 11.81
C ASP A 200 -3.61 7.00 12.59
N ILE A 201 -2.30 7.18 12.39
CA ILE A 201 -1.27 6.50 13.17
C ILE A 201 -0.71 7.47 14.21
N ASP A 202 -0.81 7.10 15.48
CA ASP A 202 -0.26 7.87 16.58
C ASP A 202 1.13 7.32 16.90
N LEU A 203 2.17 8.13 16.76
CA LEU A 203 3.56 7.72 16.95
C LEU A 203 4.23 8.56 18.04
N ILE A 204 5.01 7.91 18.90
CA ILE A 204 5.96 8.57 19.81
C ILE A 204 7.37 8.18 19.38
N PHE A 205 8.24 9.18 19.26
CA PHE A 205 9.65 8.99 18.94
C PHE A 205 10.51 9.13 20.19
N ALA A 206 11.48 8.24 20.33
CA ALA A 206 12.45 8.25 21.41
C ALA A 206 13.82 7.76 20.91
N TYR A 207 14.88 8.04 21.66
CA TYR A 207 16.18 7.41 21.47
C TYR A 207 16.76 7.03 22.84
N PRO A 208 17.63 6.00 22.93
CA PRO A 208 17.99 5.42 24.22
C PRO A 208 18.79 6.36 25.14
N GLU A 209 19.77 7.09 24.60
CA GLU A 209 20.65 7.96 25.39
C GLU A 209 21.23 9.13 24.59
N GLU A 210 21.64 10.17 25.32
CA GLU A 210 22.38 11.31 24.77
C GLU A 210 23.77 10.90 24.24
N GLY A 211 24.34 11.78 23.43
CA GLY A 211 25.64 11.56 22.81
C GLY A 211 25.85 12.45 21.61
N GLN A 212 26.75 12.03 20.72
CA GLN A 212 27.14 12.82 19.56
C GLN A 212 27.39 11.95 18.33
N THR A 213 27.24 12.54 17.14
CA THR A 213 27.56 11.87 15.89
C THR A 213 29.07 11.68 15.72
N GLN A 214 29.46 10.54 15.14
CA GLN A 214 30.85 10.22 14.79
C GLN A 214 30.98 9.93 13.29
N GLY A 215 32.10 10.35 12.69
CA GLY A 215 32.36 10.16 11.26
C GLY A 215 31.63 11.15 10.35
N ALA A 216 31.12 12.25 10.91
CA ALA A 216 30.47 13.32 10.17
C ALA A 216 31.44 14.01 9.20
N ARG A 217 30.97 14.41 8.01
CA ARG A 217 31.78 15.17 7.03
C ARG A 217 31.87 16.66 7.34
N ARG A 218 30.93 17.21 8.13
CA ARG A 218 30.79 18.65 8.40
C ARG A 218 31.17 19.01 9.84
N HIS A 219 30.38 18.56 10.82
CA HIS A 219 30.59 18.78 12.26
C HIS A 219 29.89 17.70 13.08
N GLU A 220 30.43 17.39 14.26
CA GLU A 220 29.77 16.55 15.26
C GLU A 220 28.52 17.28 15.77
N GLN A 221 27.40 16.55 15.87
CA GLN A 221 26.11 17.05 16.35
C GLN A 221 25.68 16.25 17.57
N SER A 222 24.92 16.87 18.47
CA SER A 222 24.31 16.15 19.58
C SER A 222 23.23 15.18 19.08
N ASN A 223 23.00 14.07 19.79
CA ASN A 223 21.91 13.15 19.46
C ASN A 223 20.54 13.85 19.49
N SER A 224 20.35 14.81 20.41
CA SER A 224 19.12 15.62 20.48
C SER A 224 18.89 16.48 19.23
N GLU A 225 19.94 16.93 18.54
CA GLU A 225 19.83 17.66 17.28
C GLU A 225 19.74 16.71 16.08
N TYR A 226 20.36 15.53 16.17
CA TYR A 226 20.34 14.53 15.11
C TYR A 226 18.94 13.91 14.93
N PHE A 227 18.22 13.65 16.01
CA PHE A 227 16.92 12.96 15.96
C PHE A 227 15.69 13.89 15.84
N VAL A 228 15.88 15.21 15.66
CA VAL A 228 14.83 16.24 15.51
C VAL A 228 14.81 16.81 14.11
#